data_AF-A0A3A9VXN1-F1
#
_entry.id   AF-A0A3A9VXN1-F1
#
_cell.length_a   1.000
_cell.length_b   1.000
_cell.length_c   1.000
_cell.angle_alpha   90.00
_cell.angle_beta   90.00
_cell.angle_gamma   90.00
#
_symmetry.space_group_name_H-M   'P 1'
#
loop_
_entity.id
_entity.type
_entity.pdbx_description
1 polymer ?
#
loop_
_entity_poly.entity_id
_entity_poly.type
_entity_poly.pdbx_seq_one_letter_code
_entity_poly.pdbx_strand_id
1 'polypeptide(L)'
;MICDSLYGKTHHNNGKPNAFRHALWNVLICQKTYIHSKSEEKSMVWAQKITDLHEKLAPNKAIAEAMDLHNNRLGRLYFKDLNNATEEETVAFLKEKAMNASLVKDIKGIREFTNDMVYLFDENN
;
A
#
# COMPACT_ATOMS: atom_id res chain seq x y z
N MET A 1 -14.85 1.10 1.62
CA MET A 1 -15.50 2.41 1.86
C MET A 1 -14.61 3.57 1.42
N ILE A 2 -13.41 3.78 1.99
CA ILE A 2 -12.50 4.88 1.59
C ILE A 2 -12.10 4.77 0.11
N CYS A 3 -11.53 3.63 -0.32
CA CYS A 3 -11.11 3.44 -1.71
C CYS A 3 -12.29 3.46 -2.69
N ASP A 4 -13.44 2.88 -2.32
CA ASP A 4 -14.66 2.95 -3.12
C ASP A 4 -15.15 4.39 -3.30
N SER A 5 -15.12 5.19 -2.24
CA SER A 5 -15.53 6.59 -2.28
C SER A 5 -14.58 7.47 -3.09
N LEU A 6 -13.27 7.15 -3.09
CA LEU A 6 -12.25 7.94 -3.77
C LEU A 6 -12.06 7.55 -5.23
N TYR A 7 -12.20 6.26 -5.55
CA TYR A 7 -11.77 5.69 -6.83
C TYR A 7 -12.84 4.80 -7.47
N GLY A 8 -14.00 4.60 -6.85
CA GLY A 8 -14.99 3.65 -7.37
C GLY A 8 -14.38 2.26 -7.48
N LYS A 9 -14.50 1.59 -8.63
CA LYS A 9 -13.95 0.24 -8.86
C LYS A 9 -12.50 0.20 -9.36
N THR A 10 -11.89 1.34 -9.69
CA THR A 10 -10.56 1.36 -10.34
C THR A 10 -9.43 0.92 -9.42
N HIS A 11 -9.63 0.96 -8.10
CA HIS A 11 -8.70 0.41 -7.11
C HIS A 11 -8.54 -1.11 -7.15
N HIS A 12 -9.33 -1.81 -7.97
CA HIS A 12 -9.16 -3.24 -8.27
C HIS A 12 -8.22 -3.51 -9.46
N ASN A 13 -7.83 -2.49 -10.23
CA ASN A 13 -6.87 -2.60 -11.33
C ASN A 13 -5.43 -2.45 -10.81
N ASN A 14 -4.41 -2.62 -11.65
CA ASN A 14 -3.01 -2.43 -11.23
C ASN A 14 -2.52 -0.97 -11.37
N GLY A 15 -3.40 0.01 -11.12
CA GLY A 15 -3.10 1.44 -11.24
C GLY A 15 -2.74 2.12 -9.92
N LYS A 16 -2.54 3.45 -9.96
CA LYS A 16 -2.29 4.29 -8.77
C LYS A 16 -3.31 4.07 -7.64
N PRO A 17 -4.63 3.92 -7.93
CA PRO A 17 -5.63 3.63 -6.89
C PRO A 17 -5.37 2.32 -6.11
N ASN A 18 -4.82 1.30 -6.78
CA ASN A 18 -4.47 0.04 -6.12
C ASN A 18 -3.22 0.18 -5.26
N ALA A 19 -2.19 0.87 -5.78
CA ALA A 19 -1.03 1.21 -4.97
C ALA A 19 -1.44 1.92 -3.67
N PHE A 20 -2.32 2.93 -3.78
CA PHE A 20 -2.92 3.63 -2.63
C PHE A 20 -3.61 2.66 -1.66
N ARG A 21 -4.46 1.78 -2.17
CA ARG A 21 -5.20 0.80 -1.35
C ARG A 21 -4.27 -0.10 -0.53
N HIS A 22 -3.24 -0.66 -1.17
CA HIS A 22 -2.27 -1.55 -0.51
C HIS A 22 -1.47 -0.83 0.58
N ALA A 23 -1.03 0.40 0.31
CA ALA A 23 -0.34 1.23 1.30
C ALA A 23 -1.26 1.62 2.47
N LEU A 24 -2.47 2.11 2.18
CA LEU A 24 -3.47 2.50 3.19
C LEU A 24 -3.81 1.34 4.11
N TRP A 25 -4.05 0.16 3.55
CA TRP A 25 -4.40 -1.01 4.35
C TRP A 25 -3.29 -1.37 5.35
N ASN A 26 -2.03 -1.32 4.91
CA ASN A 26 -0.89 -1.58 5.79
C ASN A 26 -0.73 -0.52 6.89
N VAL A 27 -0.93 0.78 6.58
CA VAL A 27 -0.90 1.85 7.59
C VAL A 27 -1.99 1.62 8.64
N LEU A 28 -3.23 1.37 8.21
CA LEU A 28 -4.36 1.17 9.11
C LEU A 28 -4.19 -0.07 9.99
N ILE A 29 -3.71 -1.20 9.45
CA ILE A 29 -3.42 -2.37 10.27
C ILE A 29 -2.36 -2.01 11.31
N CYS A 30 -1.28 -1.33 10.92
CA CYS A 30 -0.22 -0.96 11.85
C CYS A 30 -0.73 -0.03 12.97
N GLN A 31 -1.50 1.02 12.64
CA GLN A 31 -2.11 1.93 13.62
C GLN A 31 -3.01 1.18 14.60
N LYS A 32 -3.89 0.31 14.09
CA LYS A 32 -4.80 -0.49 14.94
C LYS A 32 -4.02 -1.46 15.83
N THR A 33 -2.98 -2.11 15.32
CA THR A 33 -2.12 -2.98 16.14
C THR A 33 -1.33 -2.18 17.18
N TYR A 34 -0.87 -0.98 16.84
CA TYR A 34 -0.06 -0.14 17.73
C TYR A 34 -0.81 0.28 18.98
N ILE A 35 -2.12 0.53 18.88
CA ILE A 35 -2.98 0.84 20.03
C ILE A 35 -2.80 -0.20 21.15
N HIS A 36 -2.63 -1.47 20.79
CA HIS A 36 -2.48 -2.58 21.73
C HIS A 36 -1.02 -2.98 21.98
N SER A 37 -0.20 -3.04 20.93
CA SER A 37 1.18 -3.52 21.02
C SER A 37 2.13 -2.51 21.65
N LYS A 38 1.82 -1.20 21.52
CA LYS A 38 2.70 -0.06 21.83
C LYS A 38 4.11 -0.22 21.23
N SER A 39 4.22 -0.92 20.11
CA SER A 39 5.49 -1.24 19.46
C SER A 39 5.32 -1.19 17.95
N GLU A 40 6.05 -0.27 17.32
CA GLU A 40 6.02 -0.11 15.86
C GLU A 40 6.45 -1.39 15.15
N GLU A 41 7.53 -2.03 15.62
CA GLU A 41 8.03 -3.27 15.06
C GLU A 41 6.97 -4.38 15.09
N LYS A 42 6.33 -4.60 16.25
CA LYS A 42 5.28 -5.63 16.36
C LYS A 42 4.09 -5.32 15.44
N SER A 43 3.73 -4.05 15.31
CA SER A 43 2.66 -3.61 14.41
C SER A 43 2.99 -3.87 12.94
N MET A 44 4.20 -3.52 12.50
CA MET A 44 4.66 -3.78 11.14
C MET A 44 4.76 -5.29 10.84
N VAL A 45 5.29 -6.08 11.78
CA VAL A 45 5.37 -7.54 11.63
C VAL A 45 3.98 -8.16 11.53
N TRP A 46 3.02 -7.68 12.32
CA TRP A 46 1.64 -8.17 12.24
C TRP A 46 0.96 -7.80 10.92
N ALA A 47 1.09 -6.55 10.48
CA ALA A 47 0.56 -6.10 9.19
C ALA A 47 1.12 -6.92 8.03
N GLN A 48 2.44 -7.20 8.05
CA GLN A 48 3.06 -8.07 7.07
C GLN A 48 2.44 -9.47 7.07
N LYS A 49 2.32 -10.13 8.24
CA LYS A 49 1.75 -11.49 8.30
C LYS A 49 0.33 -11.57 7.72
N ILE A 50 -0.50 -10.57 8.02
CA ILE A 50 -1.89 -10.52 7.54
C ILE A 50 -1.94 -10.28 6.03
N THR A 51 -1.18 -9.30 5.54
CA THR A 51 -1.17 -8.96 4.11
C THR A 51 -0.50 -10.05 3.27
N ASP A 52 0.63 -10.63 3.71
CA ASP A 52 1.27 -11.76 3.03
C ASP A 52 0.35 -12.99 2.97
N LEU A 53 -0.48 -13.23 4.00
CA LEU A 53 -1.49 -14.29 3.96
C LEU A 53 -2.59 -13.98 2.96
N HIS A 54 -3.06 -12.73 2.90
CA HIS A 54 -4.08 -12.30 1.94
C HIS A 54 -3.62 -12.52 0.49
N GLU A 55 -2.41 -12.08 0.14
CA GLU A 55 -1.86 -12.27 -1.22
C GLU A 55 -1.74 -13.77 -1.59
N LYS A 56 -1.36 -14.62 -0.63
CA LYS A 56 -1.30 -16.08 -0.85
C LYS A 56 -2.65 -16.72 -1.11
N LEU A 57 -3.72 -16.18 -0.52
CA LEU A 57 -5.08 -16.69 -0.68
C LEU A 57 -5.77 -16.14 -1.94
N ALA A 58 -5.29 -15.01 -2.48
CA ALA A 58 -5.80 -14.36 -3.68
C ALA A 58 -4.67 -14.20 -4.73
N PRO A 59 -4.19 -15.31 -5.32
CA PRO A 59 -3.00 -15.27 -6.16
C PRO A 59 -3.18 -14.38 -7.40
N ASN A 60 -2.21 -13.50 -7.61
CA ASN A 60 -2.12 -12.59 -8.74
C ASN A 60 -1.06 -13.06 -9.75
N LYS A 61 -0.99 -12.41 -10.92
CA LYS A 61 0.18 -12.57 -11.80
C LYS A 61 1.43 -12.08 -11.06
N ALA A 62 2.57 -12.74 -11.27
CA ALA A 62 3.81 -12.46 -10.53
C ALA A 62 4.23 -10.97 -10.48
N ILE A 63 4.01 -10.22 -11.55
CA ILE A 63 4.31 -8.77 -11.58
C ILE A 63 3.34 -7.94 -10.72
N ALA A 64 2.05 -8.30 -10.70
CA ALA A 64 1.05 -7.64 -9.88
C ALA A 64 1.26 -7.96 -8.40
N GLU A 65 1.53 -9.23 -8.07
CA GLU A 65 1.92 -9.63 -6.71
C GLU A 65 3.18 -8.87 -6.23
N ALA A 66 4.20 -8.73 -7.09
CA ALA A 66 5.40 -7.96 -6.75
C ALA A 66 5.10 -6.47 -6.48
N MET A 67 4.19 -5.86 -7.23
CA MET A 67 3.72 -4.48 -7.00
C MET A 67 2.95 -4.38 -5.68
N ASP A 68 2.04 -5.32 -5.42
CA ASP A 68 1.22 -5.36 -4.20
C ASP A 68 2.11 -5.51 -2.97
N LEU A 69 3.06 -6.47 -2.98
CA LEU A 69 4.03 -6.66 -1.90
C LEU A 69 4.93 -5.44 -1.67
N HIS A 70 5.34 -4.76 -2.74
CA HIS A 70 6.13 -3.54 -2.66
C HIS A 70 5.35 -2.39 -1.99
N ASN A 71 4.13 -2.13 -2.46
CA ASN A 71 3.28 -1.07 -1.91
C ASN A 71 2.81 -1.40 -0.49
N ASN A 72 2.58 -2.68 -0.17
CA ASN A 72 2.33 -3.17 1.19
C ASN A 72 3.51 -2.80 2.11
N ARG A 73 4.75 -3.07 1.68
CA ARG A 73 5.96 -2.72 2.43
C ARG A 73 6.06 -1.23 2.68
N LEU A 74 5.80 -0.39 1.67
CA LEU A 74 5.84 1.06 1.82
C LEU A 74 4.77 1.57 2.79
N GLY A 75 3.55 1.03 2.75
CA GLY A 75 2.53 1.36 3.75
C GLY A 75 2.99 1.11 5.19
N ARG A 76 3.69 -0.01 5.43
CA ARG A 76 4.28 -0.28 6.75
C ARG A 76 5.40 0.68 7.12
N LEU A 77 6.17 1.18 6.15
CA LEU A 77 7.21 2.17 6.41
C LEU A 77 6.60 3.54 6.70
N TYR A 78 5.61 3.98 5.91
CA TYR A 78 4.89 5.25 6.12
C TYR A 78 4.17 5.30 7.47
N PHE A 79 3.72 4.16 7.99
CA PHE A 79 3.16 4.08 9.33
C PHE A 79 4.05 4.70 10.42
N LYS A 80 5.37 4.64 10.29
CA LYS A 80 6.29 5.24 11.28
C LYS A 80 6.07 6.75 11.42
N ASP A 81 5.83 7.42 10.29
CA ASP A 81 5.56 8.85 10.26
C ASP A 81 4.07 9.18 10.53
N LEU A 82 3.18 8.19 10.33
CA LEU A 82 1.72 8.35 10.43
C LEU A 82 1.10 7.75 11.71
N ASN A 83 1.90 7.29 12.66
CA ASN A 83 1.41 6.51 13.80
C ASN A 83 0.33 7.26 14.62
N ASN A 84 0.49 8.58 14.75
CA ASN A 84 -0.45 9.46 15.47
C ASN A 84 -1.35 10.28 14.54
N ALA A 85 -1.26 10.08 13.23
CA ALA A 85 -2.04 10.83 12.25
C ALA A 85 -3.50 10.39 12.27
N THR A 86 -4.41 11.31 11.97
CA THR A 86 -5.82 10.97 11.75
C THR A 86 -6.02 10.17 10.46
N GLU A 87 -7.22 9.62 10.26
CA GLU A 87 -7.56 8.96 9.00
C GLU A 87 -7.46 9.94 7.82
N GLU A 88 -7.92 11.18 7.99
CA GLU A 88 -7.86 12.21 6.95
C GLU A 88 -6.43 12.58 6.58
N GLU A 89 -5.55 12.77 7.58
CA GLU A 89 -4.13 13.05 7.38
C GLU A 89 -3.43 11.88 6.69
N THR A 90 -3.72 10.65 7.12
CA THR A 90 -3.23 9.41 6.52
C THR A 90 -3.64 9.31 5.05
N VAL A 91 -4.91 9.57 4.75
CA VAL A 91 -5.44 9.54 3.39
C VAL A 91 -4.80 10.64 2.53
N ALA A 92 -4.64 11.85 3.05
CA ALA A 92 -4.01 12.95 2.31
C ALA A 92 -2.55 12.63 1.95
N PHE A 93 -1.76 12.16 2.92
CA PHE A 93 -0.38 11.75 2.72
C PHE A 93 -0.26 10.65 1.65
N LEU A 94 -1.08 9.61 1.77
CA LEU A 94 -1.01 8.47 0.85
C LEU A 94 -1.51 8.83 -0.55
N LYS A 95 -2.47 9.76 -0.69
CA LYS A 95 -2.88 10.29 -1.99
C LYS A 95 -1.72 11.00 -2.69
N GLU A 96 -0.98 11.83 -1.96
CA GLU A 96 0.21 12.49 -2.51
C GLU A 96 1.27 11.47 -2.96
N LYS A 97 1.55 10.47 -2.13
CA LYS A 97 2.48 9.37 -2.49
C LYS A 97 2.00 8.58 -3.71
N ALA A 98 0.70 8.31 -3.81
CA ALA A 98 0.13 7.60 -4.96
C ALA A 98 0.13 8.46 -6.24
N MET A 99 -0.07 9.78 -6.14
CA MET A 99 0.03 10.69 -7.29
C MET A 99 1.44 10.69 -7.89
N ASN A 100 2.46 10.66 -7.01
CA ASN A 100 3.88 10.62 -7.37
C ASN A 100 4.42 9.19 -7.60
N ALA A 101 3.54 8.17 -7.60
CA ALA A 101 3.95 6.79 -7.86
C ALA A 101 4.53 6.64 -9.28
N SER A 102 5.42 5.66 -9.44
CA SER A 102 6.12 5.40 -10.70
C SER A 102 5.48 4.24 -11.49
N LEU A 103 5.29 4.44 -12.79
CA LEU A 103 4.86 3.37 -13.70
C LEU A 103 6.03 2.43 -13.96
N VAL A 104 5.83 1.13 -13.75
CA VAL A 104 6.85 0.10 -13.99
C VAL A 104 6.32 -0.97 -14.93
N LYS A 105 7.21 -1.53 -15.76
CA LYS A 105 6.86 -2.50 -16.80
C LYS A 105 7.30 -3.94 -16.48
N ASP A 106 8.20 -4.10 -15.51
CA ASP A 106 8.72 -5.40 -15.11
C ASP A 106 9.12 -5.42 -13.62
N ILE A 107 9.44 -6.62 -13.12
CA ILE A 107 9.83 -6.86 -11.73
C ILE A 107 11.17 -6.17 -11.38
N LYS A 108 12.05 -5.98 -12.37
CA LYS A 108 13.33 -5.31 -12.14
C LYS A 108 13.08 -3.82 -11.83
N GLY A 109 12.21 -3.17 -12.60
CA GLY A 109 11.77 -1.81 -12.35
C GLY A 109 11.19 -1.63 -10.96
N ILE A 110 10.35 -2.57 -10.48
CA ILE A 110 9.82 -2.52 -9.09
C ILE A 110 10.97 -2.48 -8.06
N ARG A 111 12.05 -3.24 -8.27
CA ARG A 111 13.18 -3.30 -7.33
C ARG A 111 14.07 -2.07 -7.36
N GLU A 112 14.04 -1.29 -8.44
CA GLU A 112 14.81 -0.04 -8.56
C GLU A 112 14.18 1.10 -7.75
N PHE A 113 12.86 1.08 -7.55
CA PHE A 113 12.17 2.04 -6.70
C PHE A 113 12.13 1.53 -5.27
N THR A 114 13.04 1.99 -4.41
CA THR A 114 13.03 1.55 -3.01
C THR A 114 12.05 2.34 -2.16
N ASN A 115 11.86 3.63 -2.42
CA ASN A 115 11.12 4.52 -1.51
C ASN A 115 9.81 5.05 -2.09
N ASP A 116 9.55 4.79 -3.37
CA ASP A 116 8.38 5.30 -4.08
C ASP A 116 7.40 4.18 -4.42
N MET A 117 6.12 4.51 -4.34
CA MET A 117 5.05 3.59 -4.73
C MET A 117 5.13 3.31 -6.23
N VAL A 118 4.69 2.13 -6.64
CA VAL A 118 4.73 1.70 -8.05
C VAL A 118 3.38 1.21 -8.53
N TYR A 119 3.14 1.31 -9.83
CA TYR A 119 1.92 0.83 -10.47
C TYR A 119 2.23 0.27 -11.88
N LEU A 120 1.33 -0.54 -12.44
CA LEU A 120 1.55 -1.26 -13.72
C LEU A 120 0.70 -0.73 -14.88
N PHE A 121 -0.38 -0.01 -14.60
CA PHE A 121 -1.28 0.51 -15.63
C PHE A 121 -1.70 1.96 -15.33
N ASP A 122 -1.54 2.84 -16.31
CA ASP A 122 -2.08 4.19 -16.22
C ASP A 122 -3.48 4.21 -16.82
N GLU A 123 -4.48 4.60 -16.02
CA GLU A 123 -5.87 4.70 -16.49
C GLU A 123 -6.09 5.92 -17.40
N ASN A 124 -5.10 6.81 -17.54
CA ASN A 124 -5.19 8.04 -18.31
C ASN A 124 -4.48 7.98 -19.69
N ASN A 125 -4.25 6.78 -20.25
CA ASN A 125 -3.62 6.63 -21.57
C ASN A 125 -4.37 5.64 -22.47
#